data_AF-A0A2V9CF97-F1
#
_entry.id   AF-A0A2V9CF97-F1
#
_cell.length_a   1.000
_cell.length_b   1.000
_cell.length_c   1.000
_cell.angle_alpha   90.00
_cell.angle_beta   90.00
_cell.angle_gamma   90.00
#
_symmetry.space_group_name_H-M   'P 1'
#
loop_
_entity.id
_entity.type
_entity.pdbx_description
1 polymer ?
#
loop_
_entity_poly.entity_id
_entity_poly.type
_entity_poly.pdbx_seq_one_letter_code
_entity_poly.pdbx_strand_id
1 'polypeptide(L)'
;MNDKPTSPWMTTNEAAAYLKIKPRTLQLWARLGKIKAYPISGSQRKVWRFLQADLDTALGSPGPARTNAVLPLAIGKTSYAVLTSEWLTPNETATYLRVKPCTVLRWAREERLKGHMLSGSTRHVWRFRKADLDSTIEAPSIALEQRRVR
;
A
#
# COMPACT_ATOMS: atom_id res chain seq x y z
N MET A 1 7.39 29.79 28.94
CA MET A 1 6.22 29.23 29.65
C MET A 1 5.96 27.84 29.11
N ASN A 2 6.17 26.79 29.91
CA ASN A 2 5.78 25.41 29.59
C ASN A 2 4.59 25.08 30.51
N ASP A 3 3.43 25.59 30.15
CA ASP A 3 2.18 25.26 30.84
C ASP A 3 1.87 23.81 30.52
N LYS A 4 2.11 22.91 31.48
CA LYS A 4 1.63 21.53 31.38
C LYS A 4 0.12 21.62 31.15
N PRO A 5 -0.45 20.95 30.13
CA PRO A 5 -1.88 21.04 29.88
C PRO A 5 -2.63 20.53 31.12
N THR A 6 -3.50 21.37 31.68
CA THR A 6 -4.42 21.05 32.78
C THR A 6 -5.38 19.90 32.42
N SER A 7 -5.54 19.62 31.12
CA SER A 7 -6.36 18.52 30.61
C SER A 7 -5.51 17.30 30.24
N PRO A 8 -5.92 16.07 30.58
CA PRO A 8 -5.21 14.83 30.24
C PRO A 8 -5.21 14.52 28.73
N TRP A 9 -5.94 15.30 27.94
CA TRP A 9 -6.10 15.15 26.50
C TRP A 9 -5.13 16.05 25.73
N MET A 10 -4.16 15.45 25.05
CA MET A 10 -3.22 16.16 24.18
C MET A 10 -3.65 16.17 22.71
N THR A 11 -3.33 17.27 22.03
CA THR A 11 -3.34 17.36 20.57
C THR A 11 -2.16 16.60 19.96
N THR A 12 -2.18 16.39 18.63
CA THR A 12 -1.09 15.69 17.94
C THR A 12 0.28 16.36 18.16
N ASN A 13 0.35 17.70 18.14
CA ASN A 13 1.61 18.40 18.28
C ASN A 13 2.17 18.31 19.70
N GLU A 14 1.31 18.44 20.71
CA GLU A 14 1.68 18.31 22.13
C GLU A 14 2.13 16.88 22.44
N ALA A 15 1.38 15.87 22.00
CA ALA A 15 1.72 14.47 22.18
C ALA A 15 3.04 14.11 21.48
N ALA A 16 3.28 14.67 20.29
CA ALA A 16 4.52 14.48 19.56
C ALA A 16 5.71 15.15 20.27
N ALA A 17 5.52 16.34 20.85
CA ALA A 17 6.54 17.01 21.65
C ALA A 17 6.85 16.24 22.94
N TYR A 18 5.83 15.68 23.59
CA TYR A 18 5.96 14.84 24.78
C TYR A 18 6.82 13.60 24.49
N LEU A 19 6.53 12.90 23.38
CA LEU A 19 7.29 11.74 22.92
C LEU A 19 8.59 12.08 22.18
N LYS A 20 8.89 13.38 21.97
CA LYS A 20 10.02 13.88 21.15
C LYS A 20 10.09 13.28 19.75
N ILE A 21 8.94 13.08 19.10
CA ILE A 21 8.83 12.58 17.72
C ILE A 21 8.17 13.61 16.80
N LYS A 22 8.23 13.36 15.49
CA LYS A 22 7.52 14.20 14.51
C LYS A 22 6.00 13.92 14.56
N PRO A 23 5.14 14.96 14.48
CA PRO A 23 3.68 14.79 14.49
C PRO A 23 3.16 13.84 13.41
N ARG A 24 3.78 13.88 12.22
CA ARG A 24 3.42 13.00 11.10
C ARG A 24 3.65 11.51 11.40
N THR A 25 4.69 11.20 12.18
CA THR A 25 4.98 9.84 12.63
C THR A 25 3.95 9.37 13.65
N LEU A 26 3.60 10.24 14.61
CA LEU A 26 2.55 9.96 15.61
C LEU A 26 1.20 9.65 14.94
N GLN A 27 0.79 10.46 13.94
CA GLN A 27 -0.45 10.22 13.19
C GLN A 27 -0.40 8.92 12.38
N LEU A 28 0.76 8.54 11.83
CA LEU A 28 0.92 7.26 11.14
C LEU A 28 0.70 6.09 12.12
N TRP A 29 1.26 6.18 13.33
CA TRP A 29 1.09 5.15 14.35
C TRP A 29 -0.35 5.02 14.83
N ALA A 30 -1.06 6.14 14.95
CA ALA A 30 -2.50 6.13 15.23
C ALA A 30 -3.30 5.43 14.12
N ARG A 31 -2.95 5.64 12.85
CA ARG A 31 -3.60 4.95 11.72
C ARG A 31 -3.30 3.45 11.68
N LEU A 32 -2.10 3.05 12.09
CA LEU A 32 -1.68 1.66 12.17
C LEU A 32 -2.18 0.94 13.44
N GLY A 33 -2.81 1.65 14.38
CA GLY A 33 -3.28 1.08 15.65
C GLY A 33 -2.17 0.77 16.66
N LYS A 34 -0.96 1.31 16.46
CA LYS A 34 0.18 1.10 17.37
C LYS A 34 0.07 1.90 18.67
N ILE A 35 -0.59 3.04 18.60
CA ILE A 35 -0.90 3.90 19.74
C ILE A 35 -2.40 4.11 19.76
N LYS A 36 -3.00 4.05 20.95
CA LYS A 36 -4.40 4.39 21.14
C LYS A 36 -4.60 5.87 20.84
N ALA A 37 -5.50 6.14 19.90
CA ALA A 37 -5.83 7.48 19.47
C ALA A 37 -7.34 7.59 19.32
N TYR A 38 -7.90 8.68 19.83
CA TYR A 38 -9.33 8.90 19.85
C TYR A 38 -9.69 9.93 18.78
N PRO A 39 -10.44 9.55 17.73
CA PRO A 39 -10.88 10.51 16.74
C PRO A 39 -11.94 11.43 17.35
N ILE A 40 -11.83 12.72 17.08
CA ILE A 40 -12.89 13.67 17.40
C ILE A 40 -14.05 13.40 16.43
N SER A 41 -15.22 13.11 16.97
CA SER A 41 -16.44 12.95 16.17
C SER A 41 -16.91 14.30 15.63
N GLY A 42 -17.49 14.32 14.42
CA GLY A 42 -18.14 15.51 13.86
C GLY A 42 -17.37 16.31 12.80
N SER A 43 -16.19 15.85 12.35
CA SER A 43 -15.48 16.46 11.22
C SER A 43 -15.28 15.45 10.08
N GLN A 44 -15.41 15.91 8.83
CA GLN A 44 -15.04 15.11 7.64
C GLN A 44 -13.53 14.74 7.65
N ARG A 45 -12.70 15.53 8.36
CA ARG A 45 -11.28 15.25 8.53
C ARG A 45 -11.03 14.56 9.87
N LYS A 46 -10.29 13.45 9.85
CA LYS A 46 -9.97 12.68 11.06
C LYS A 46 -8.92 13.42 11.89
N VAL A 47 -9.39 14.13 12.91
CA VAL A 47 -8.56 14.79 13.94
C VAL A 47 -8.43 13.85 15.13
N TRP A 48 -7.20 13.63 15.60
CA TRP A 48 -6.90 12.70 16.69
C TRP A 48 -6.56 13.43 17.98
N ARG A 49 -7.12 12.96 19.11
CA ARG A 49 -6.64 13.29 20.47
C ARG A 49 -6.00 12.08 21.11
N PHE A 50 -4.99 12.35 21.94
CA PHE A 50 -4.20 11.34 22.64
C PHE A 50 -4.34 11.54 24.15
N LEU A 51 -4.43 10.44 24.89
CA LEU A 51 -4.46 10.46 26.34
C LEU A 51 -3.03 10.30 26.88
N GLN A 52 -2.61 11.11 27.84
CA GLN A 52 -1.24 11.03 28.38
C GLN A 52 -0.91 9.64 28.93
N ALA A 53 -1.84 9.01 29.67
CA ALA A 53 -1.65 7.66 30.22
C ALA A 53 -1.40 6.59 29.14
N ASP A 54 -2.03 6.72 27.97
CA ASP A 54 -1.81 5.80 26.84
C ASP A 54 -0.44 6.03 26.19
N LEU A 55 0.04 7.28 26.17
CA LEU A 55 1.39 7.61 25.71
C LEU A 55 2.46 7.11 26.68
N ASP A 56 2.22 7.22 27.99
CA ASP A 56 3.12 6.69 29.02
C ASP A 56 3.18 5.16 28.99
N THR A 57 2.05 4.50 28.72
CA THR A 57 2.02 3.04 28.47
C THR A 57 2.86 2.67 27.24
N ALA A 58 2.80 3.49 26.19
CA ALA A 58 3.62 3.30 24.99
C ALA A 58 5.12 3.62 25.20
N LEU A 59 5.47 4.42 26.22
CA LEU A 59 6.86 4.70 26.65
C LEU A 59 7.41 3.61 27.58
N GLY A 60 6.58 3.03 28.44
CA GLY A 60 6.93 1.96 29.38
C GLY A 60 6.99 0.58 28.75
N SER A 61 6.22 0.35 27.69
CA SER A 61 6.56 -0.68 26.71
C SER A 61 7.85 -0.23 26.03
N PRO A 62 8.89 -1.08 25.82
CA PRO A 62 10.07 -0.69 25.06
C PRO A 62 9.56 -0.08 23.75
N GLY A 63 9.60 1.27 23.69
CA GLY A 63 9.05 2.04 22.58
C GLY A 63 9.60 1.42 21.32
N PRO A 64 8.79 1.28 20.24
CA PRO A 64 9.14 0.44 19.10
C PRO A 64 10.56 0.81 18.77
N ALA A 65 11.50 -0.09 19.08
CA ALA A 65 12.88 0.26 18.95
C ALA A 65 13.03 0.75 17.51
N ARG A 66 14.12 1.45 17.21
CA ARG A 66 14.61 1.38 15.83
C ARG A 66 15.00 -0.07 15.56
N THR A 67 14.01 -0.96 15.55
CA THR A 67 14.06 -2.22 14.91
C THR A 67 14.14 -1.79 13.45
N ASN A 68 15.36 -1.83 12.94
CA ASN A 68 15.59 -2.57 11.72
C ASN A 68 15.16 -4.05 11.92
N ALA A 69 13.99 -4.30 12.55
CA ALA A 69 13.19 -5.45 12.22
C ALA A 69 12.77 -5.10 10.81
N VAL A 70 13.60 -5.58 9.89
CA VAL A 70 13.14 -6.57 8.95
C VAL A 70 12.00 -7.35 9.62
N LEU A 71 10.80 -6.76 9.62
CA LEU A 71 9.63 -7.51 9.28
C LEU A 71 10.12 -8.31 8.06
N PRO A 72 9.99 -9.64 8.04
CA PRO A 72 9.99 -10.31 6.77
C PRO A 72 8.79 -9.67 6.05
N LEU A 73 9.08 -8.59 5.33
CA LEU A 73 8.33 -8.12 4.20
C LEU A 73 8.25 -9.42 3.40
N ALA A 74 7.11 -10.10 3.52
CA ALA A 74 6.87 -11.33 2.79
C ALA A 74 6.70 -10.98 1.31
N ILE A 75 7.67 -10.26 0.74
CA ILE A 75 8.01 -10.22 -0.67
C ILE A 75 8.86 -11.46 -0.90
N GLY A 76 8.19 -12.60 -0.77
CA GLY A 76 8.75 -13.92 -0.99
C GLY A 76 7.67 -14.94 -1.29
N LYS A 77 6.41 -14.49 -1.47
CA LYS A 77 5.30 -15.36 -1.88
C LYS A 77 4.75 -14.89 -3.21
N THR A 78 5.60 -14.82 -4.22
CA THR A 78 5.17 -14.48 -5.58
C THR A 78 6.00 -15.26 -6.59
N SER A 79 5.82 -16.57 -6.60
CA SER A 79 6.20 -17.39 -7.76
C SER A 79 5.18 -18.50 -8.02
N TYR A 80 4.54 -19.07 -6.98
CA TYR A 80 3.64 -20.22 -7.19
C TYR A 80 2.14 -19.95 -6.98
N ALA A 81 1.73 -18.93 -6.21
CA ALA A 81 0.31 -18.60 -6.02
C ALA A 81 -0.28 -17.73 -7.15
N VAL A 82 0.57 -17.22 -8.04
CA VAL A 82 0.21 -16.28 -9.13
C VAL A 82 -0.42 -16.99 -10.32
N LEU A 83 -0.17 -18.29 -10.49
CA LEU A 83 -0.58 -19.03 -11.69
C LEU A 83 -1.98 -19.68 -11.57
N THR A 84 -2.60 -19.64 -10.39
CA THR A 84 -3.94 -20.20 -10.14
C THR A 84 -5.05 -19.15 -10.14
N SER A 85 -4.73 -17.86 -10.02
CA SER A 85 -5.75 -16.79 -10.11
C SER A 85 -6.14 -16.55 -11.56
N GLU A 86 -7.43 -16.66 -11.86
CA GLU A 86 -7.99 -16.44 -13.19
C GLU A 86 -7.79 -15.00 -13.69
N TRP A 87 -7.76 -14.04 -12.77
CA TRP A 87 -7.61 -12.61 -13.02
C TRP A 87 -6.25 -12.10 -12.51
N LEU A 88 -5.46 -11.55 -13.42
CA LEU A 88 -4.11 -11.04 -13.19
C LEU A 88 -4.10 -9.51 -13.21
N THR A 89 -3.29 -8.93 -12.31
CA THR A 89 -2.94 -7.50 -12.31
C THR A 89 -1.86 -7.20 -13.37
N PRO A 90 -1.66 -5.93 -13.78
CA PRO A 90 -0.65 -5.59 -14.79
C PRO A 90 0.77 -6.07 -14.46
N ASN A 91 1.16 -6.09 -13.18
CA ASN A 91 2.46 -6.57 -12.74
C ASN A 91 2.59 -8.10 -12.83
N GLU A 92 1.52 -8.81 -12.48
CA GLU A 92 1.48 -10.28 -12.58
C GLU A 92 1.47 -10.72 -14.04
N THR A 93 0.68 -10.05 -14.89
CA THR A 93 0.67 -10.25 -16.35
C THR A 93 2.04 -9.98 -16.97
N ALA A 94 2.72 -8.92 -16.55
CA ALA A 94 4.09 -8.63 -17.01
C ALA A 94 5.06 -9.76 -16.64
N THR A 95 4.97 -10.28 -15.42
CA THR A 95 5.76 -11.42 -14.98
C THR A 95 5.46 -12.66 -15.82
N TYR A 96 4.18 -12.92 -16.09
CA TYR A 96 3.71 -14.05 -16.91
C TYR A 96 4.26 -14.00 -18.35
N LEU A 97 4.14 -12.85 -19.00
CA LEU A 97 4.61 -12.62 -20.37
C LEU A 97 6.12 -12.33 -20.46
N ARG A 98 6.80 -12.19 -19.32
CA ARG A 98 8.21 -11.77 -19.19
C ARG A 98 8.51 -10.41 -19.84
N VAL A 99 7.58 -9.47 -19.72
CA VAL A 99 7.70 -8.09 -20.24
C VAL A 99 7.58 -7.06 -19.11
N LYS A 100 7.91 -5.79 -19.39
CA LYS A 100 7.72 -4.72 -18.41
C LYS A 100 6.22 -4.39 -18.22
N PRO A 101 5.75 -4.04 -17.01
CA PRO A 101 4.34 -3.72 -16.73
C PRO A 101 3.77 -2.59 -17.60
N CYS A 102 4.56 -1.55 -17.90
CA CYS A 102 4.14 -0.45 -18.76
C CYS A 102 3.82 -0.91 -20.19
N THR A 103 4.52 -1.93 -20.70
CA THR A 103 4.27 -2.52 -22.01
C THR A 103 2.90 -3.19 -22.07
N VAL A 104 2.53 -3.94 -21.02
CA VAL A 104 1.21 -4.57 -20.90
C VAL A 104 0.09 -3.53 -20.93
N LEU A 105 0.25 -2.43 -20.17
CA LEU A 105 -0.73 -1.34 -20.15
C LEU A 105 -0.82 -0.61 -21.49
N ARG A 106 0.30 -0.46 -22.21
CA ARG A 106 0.30 0.10 -23.56
C ARG A 106 -0.48 -0.82 -24.52
N TRP A 107 -0.24 -2.13 -24.49
CA TRP A 107 -0.97 -3.08 -25.33
C TRP A 107 -2.46 -3.15 -25.04
N ALA A 108 -2.84 -2.96 -23.77
CA ALA A 108 -4.26 -2.87 -23.39
C ALA A 108 -4.94 -1.62 -23.98
N ARG A 109 -4.20 -0.50 -24.13
CA ARG A 109 -4.70 0.74 -24.75
C ARG A 109 -4.78 0.64 -26.28
N GLU A 110 -3.84 -0.09 -26.87
CA GLU A 110 -3.79 -0.36 -28.32
C GLU A 110 -4.70 -1.54 -28.72
N GLU A 111 -5.51 -2.07 -27.78
CA GLU A 111 -6.40 -3.23 -27.97
C GLU A 111 -5.72 -4.52 -28.47
N ARG A 112 -4.38 -4.57 -28.43
CA ARG A 112 -3.58 -5.76 -28.78
C ARG A 112 -3.69 -6.87 -27.73
N LEU A 113 -4.09 -6.51 -26.52
CA LEU A 113 -4.24 -7.43 -25.40
C LEU A 113 -5.58 -7.14 -24.72
N LYS A 114 -6.42 -8.18 -24.56
CA LYS A 114 -7.74 -8.06 -23.93
C LYS A 114 -7.62 -7.70 -22.45
N GLY A 115 -7.72 -6.42 -22.16
CA GLY A 115 -7.84 -5.88 -20.82
C GLY A 115 -9.30 -5.68 -20.46
N HIS A 116 -9.72 -6.21 -19.31
CA HIS A 116 -11.04 -5.97 -18.75
C HIS A 116 -10.95 -4.83 -17.74
N MET A 117 -11.85 -3.86 -17.87
CA MET A 117 -11.97 -2.78 -16.91
C MET A 117 -12.85 -3.22 -15.74
N LEU A 118 -12.41 -2.96 -14.52
CA LEU A 118 -13.29 -3.10 -13.35
C LEU A 118 -14.35 -2.00 -13.40
N SER A 119 -15.58 -2.37 -13.77
CA SER A 119 -16.73 -1.45 -13.73
C SER A 119 -17.01 -1.03 -12.29
N GLY A 120 -17.29 0.26 -12.08
CA GLY A 120 -17.63 0.84 -10.77
C GLY A 120 -16.52 1.63 -10.06
N SER A 121 -15.33 1.78 -10.66
CA SER A 121 -14.30 2.69 -10.16
C SER A 121 -14.17 3.93 -11.05
N THR A 122 -14.11 5.12 -10.46
CA THR A 122 -13.84 6.39 -11.18
C THR A 122 -12.45 6.40 -11.85
N ARG A 123 -11.58 5.44 -11.52
CA ARG A 123 -10.24 5.29 -12.11
C ARG A 123 -10.19 4.06 -13.01
N HIS A 124 -9.50 4.20 -14.14
CA HIS A 124 -9.27 3.09 -15.07
C HIS A 124 -8.34 2.05 -14.44
N VAL A 125 -8.91 0.97 -13.91
CA VAL A 125 -8.16 -0.17 -13.36
C VAL A 125 -8.29 -1.35 -14.32
N TRP A 126 -7.17 -1.69 -14.95
CA TRP A 126 -7.06 -2.81 -15.89
C TRP A 126 -6.84 -4.14 -15.16
N ARG A 127 -7.55 -5.19 -15.57
CA ARG A 127 -7.30 -6.58 -15.21
C ARG A 127 -7.25 -7.47 -16.44
N PHE A 128 -6.45 -8.53 -16.38
CA PHE A 128 -6.20 -9.41 -17.52
C PHE A 128 -6.57 -10.83 -17.15
N ARG A 129 -7.33 -11.51 -18.01
CA ARG A 129 -7.71 -12.91 -17.77
C ARG A 129 -6.61 -13.82 -18.28
N LYS A 130 -6.21 -14.82 -17.50
CA LYS A 130 -5.13 -15.74 -17.90
C LYS A 130 -5.41 -16.45 -19.24
N ALA A 131 -6.63 -16.94 -19.44
CA ALA A 131 -7.03 -17.60 -20.69
C ALA A 131 -6.92 -16.69 -21.93
N ASP A 132 -7.20 -15.39 -21.78
CA ASP A 132 -7.03 -14.41 -22.86
C ASP A 132 -5.53 -14.20 -23.17
N LEU A 133 -4.67 -14.23 -22.15
CA LEU A 133 -3.21 -14.15 -22.32
C LEU A 133 -2.68 -15.38 -23.06
N ASP A 134 -3.10 -16.58 -22.66
CA ASP A 134 -2.69 -17.84 -23.29
C ASP A 134 -3.08 -17.86 -24.77
N SER A 135 -4.32 -17.43 -25.09
CA SER A 135 -4.79 -17.27 -26.47
C SER A 135 -3.94 -16.29 -27.28
N THR A 136 -3.36 -15.27 -26.63
CA THR A 136 -2.55 -14.25 -27.29
C THR A 136 -1.08 -14.68 -27.44
N ILE A 137 -0.56 -15.53 -26.55
CA ILE A 137 0.77 -16.15 -26.69
C ILE A 137 0.80 -17.11 -27.88
N GLU A 138 -0.28 -17.88 -28.08
CA GLU A 138 -0.44 -18.78 -29.23
C GLU A 138 -0.53 -18.01 -30.57
N ALA A 139 -0.97 -16.75 -30.55
CA ALA A 139 -0.98 -15.90 -31.73
C ALA A 139 0.43 -15.31 -31.99
N PRO A 140 1.03 -15.50 -33.19
CA PRO A 140 2.44 -15.18 -33.46
C PRO A 140 2.77 -13.66 -33.43
N SER A 141 1.79 -12.78 -33.26
CA SER A 141 1.95 -11.32 -33.32
C SER A 141 2.79 -10.73 -32.18
N ILE A 142 2.81 -11.35 -30.99
CA ILE A 142 3.54 -10.82 -29.82
C ILE A 142 4.96 -11.39 -29.69
N ALA A 143 5.19 -12.64 -30.11
CA ALA A 143 6.49 -13.32 -29.95
C ALA A 143 7.64 -12.66 -30.75
N LEU A 144 7.32 -11.94 -31.83
CA LEU A 144 8.30 -11.28 -32.71
C LEU A 144 9.00 -10.07 -32.06
N GLU A 145 8.38 -9.41 -31.06
CA GLU A 145 8.95 -8.21 -30.41
C GLU A 145 9.88 -8.53 -29.21
N GLN A 146 10.03 -9.81 -28.81
CA GLN A 146 10.96 -10.17 -27.72
C GLN A 146 12.45 -10.08 -28.12
N ARG A 147 12.77 -9.71 -29.37
CA ARG A 147 14.15 -9.50 -29.83
C ARG A 147 14.51 -8.01 -29.81
N ARG A 148 15.50 -7.67 -28.98
CA ARG A 148 16.14 -6.35 -28.68
C ARG A 148 15.46 -5.60 -27.53
N VAL A 149 16.18 -5.09 -26.54
CA VAL A 149 17.30 -4.14 -26.63
C VAL A 149 18.40 -4.47 -25.61
N ARG A 150 19.66 -4.25 -26.03
CA ARG A 150 20.93 -4.42 -25.31
C ARG A 150 21.11 -3.35 -24.24
#